data_AF-A0A7J4XLB1-F1
#
_entry.id   AF-A0A7J4XLB1-F1
#
_cell.length_a   1.000
_cell.length_b   1.000
_cell.length_c   1.000
_cell.angle_alpha   90.00
_cell.angle_beta   90.00
_cell.angle_gamma   90.00
#
_symmetry.space_group_name_H-M   'P 1'
#
loop_
_entity.id
_entity.type
_entity.pdbx_description
1 polymer ?
#
loop_
_entity_poly.entity_id
_entity_poly.type
_entity_poly.pdbx_seq_one_letter_code
_entity_poly.pdbx_strand_id
1 'polypeptide(L)'
;MNIEELLNKYFDGDTTCEEERELRRFFTQETVPEHLKEYSPLFAFLAKENKQAKEAYTDHSSLTVSSRKTVFRRRLIYCMSGIAAGLLLLLGITGIHRHFNAMPDSYVIIDGKCYTDENLVREQAMAAFRNVSLDEDELLNSLFDGE
;
A
#
# COMPACT_ATOMS: atom_id res chain seq x y z
N MET A 1 29.21 -28.78 -42.45
CA MET A 1 30.17 -29.04 -41.36
C MET A 1 30.03 -30.51 -40.98
N ASN A 2 31.12 -31.19 -40.64
CA ASN A 2 31.02 -32.58 -40.19
C ASN A 2 30.54 -32.62 -38.73
N ILE A 3 29.78 -33.65 -38.36
CA ILE A 3 29.22 -33.76 -37.00
C ILE A 3 30.32 -33.90 -35.94
N GLU A 4 31.45 -34.52 -36.28
CA GLU A 4 32.63 -34.68 -35.41
C GLU A 4 33.29 -33.32 -35.12
N GLU A 5 33.47 -32.50 -36.15
CA GLU A 5 34.02 -31.15 -36.01
C GLU A 5 33.10 -30.26 -35.18
N LEU A 6 31.78 -30.40 -35.41
CA LEU A 6 30.76 -29.69 -34.65
C LEU A 6 30.72 -30.12 -33.18
N LEU A 7 30.94 -31.41 -32.91
CA LEU A 7 31.01 -31.95 -31.56
C LEU A 7 32.28 -31.47 -30.83
N ASN A 8 33.43 -31.41 -31.51
CA ASN A 8 34.64 -30.84 -30.92
C ASN A 8 34.44 -29.37 -30.56
N LYS A 9 33.87 -28.58 -31.48
CA LYS A 9 33.50 -27.17 -31.22
C LYS A 9 32.55 -27.02 -30.04
N TYR A 10 31.63 -27.96 -29.84
CA TYR A 10 30.72 -27.98 -28.69
C TYR A 10 31.47 -28.20 -27.38
N PHE A 11 32.46 -29.09 -27.36
CA PHE A 11 33.33 -29.29 -26.20
C PHE A 11 34.23 -28.09 -25.92
N ASP A 12 34.66 -27.37 -26.97
CA ASP A 12 35.42 -26.13 -26.85
C ASP A 12 34.55 -24.93 -26.42
N GLY A 13 33.22 -25.05 -26.50
CA GLY A 13 32.26 -24.01 -26.10
C GLY A 13 32.01 -22.92 -27.15
N ASP A 14 32.45 -23.12 -28.39
CA ASP A 14 32.37 -22.14 -29.46
C ASP A 14 31.09 -22.28 -30.33
N THR A 15 30.19 -23.21 -29.99
CA THR A 15 28.98 -23.47 -30.77
C THR A 15 27.91 -22.39 -30.62
N THR A 16 27.21 -22.11 -31.71
CA THR A 16 26.02 -21.27 -31.75
C THR A 16 24.75 -22.05 -31.40
N CYS A 17 23.65 -21.35 -31.13
CA CYS A 17 22.36 -21.98 -30.82
C CYS A 17 21.80 -22.85 -31.96
N GLU A 18 22.12 -22.55 -33.22
CA GLU A 18 21.66 -23.32 -34.38
C GLU A 18 22.46 -24.62 -34.53
N GLU A 19 23.77 -24.52 -34.33
CA GLU A 19 24.72 -25.64 -34.29
C GLU A 19 24.37 -26.63 -33.17
N GLU A 20 24.10 -26.16 -31.95
CA GLU A 20 23.63 -27.03 -30.86
C GLU A 20 22.30 -27.71 -31.17
N ARG A 21 21.39 -27.02 -31.88
CA ARG A 21 20.11 -27.61 -32.29
C ARG A 21 20.33 -28.75 -33.28
N GLU A 22 21.30 -28.60 -34.18
CA GLU A 22 21.71 -29.65 -35.11
C GLU A 22 22.31 -30.86 -34.39
N LEU A 23 23.23 -30.64 -33.44
CA LEU A 23 23.78 -31.71 -32.59
C LEU A 23 22.67 -32.47 -31.85
N ARG A 24 21.77 -31.75 -31.19
CA ARG A 24 20.63 -32.37 -30.49
C ARG A 24 19.76 -33.19 -31.43
N ARG A 25 19.48 -32.69 -32.65
CA ARG A 25 18.71 -33.42 -33.66
C ARG A 25 19.42 -34.70 -34.10
N PHE A 26 20.72 -34.62 -34.35
CA PHE A 26 21.54 -35.76 -34.77
C PHE A 26 21.55 -36.87 -33.72
N PHE A 27 21.85 -36.53 -32.46
CA PHE A 27 21.93 -37.52 -31.37
C PHE A 27 20.57 -38.01 -30.86
N THR A 28 19.47 -37.39 -31.29
CA THR A 28 18.10 -37.90 -31.04
C THR A 28 17.66 -38.93 -32.09
N GLN A 29 18.35 -39.04 -33.22
CA GLN A 29 18.07 -40.07 -34.23
C GLN A 29 18.59 -41.44 -33.77
N GLU A 30 17.94 -42.50 -34.23
CA GLU A 30 18.23 -43.89 -33.80
C GLU A 30 19.53 -44.45 -34.41
N THR A 31 20.03 -43.83 -35.49
CA THR A 31 21.20 -44.29 -36.25
C THR A 31 22.41 -43.37 -36.04
N VAL A 32 23.04 -43.45 -34.86
CA VAL A 32 24.30 -42.74 -34.56
C VAL A 32 25.50 -43.67 -34.82
N PRO A 33 26.57 -43.22 -35.52
CA PRO A 33 27.79 -44.00 -35.73
C PRO A 33 28.40 -44.53 -34.42
N GLU A 34 29.01 -45.72 -34.46
CA GLU A 34 29.55 -46.43 -33.30
C GLU A 34 30.46 -45.55 -32.42
N HIS A 35 31.36 -44.78 -33.03
CA HIS A 35 32.33 -43.92 -32.35
C HIS A 35 31.70 -42.66 -31.72
N LEU A 36 30.48 -42.28 -32.10
CA LEU A 36 29.74 -41.16 -31.51
C LEU A 36 28.71 -41.62 -30.49
N LYS A 37 28.43 -42.92 -30.45
CA LYS A 37 27.39 -43.51 -29.59
C LYS A 37 27.64 -43.25 -28.11
N GLU A 38 28.89 -43.13 -27.70
CA GLU A 38 29.30 -42.77 -26.33
C GLU A 38 28.72 -41.41 -25.87
N TYR A 39 28.52 -40.46 -26.79
CA TYR A 39 27.99 -39.13 -26.50
C TYR A 39 26.47 -39.03 -26.54
N SER A 40 25.78 -40.01 -27.12
CA SER A 40 24.31 -40.08 -27.15
C SER A 40 23.63 -39.86 -25.78
N PRO A 41 24.06 -40.48 -24.66
CA PRO A 41 23.43 -40.26 -23.35
C PRO A 41 23.47 -38.80 -22.87
N LEU A 42 24.51 -38.03 -23.23
CA LEU A 42 24.62 -36.61 -22.86
C LEU A 42 23.46 -35.81 -23.47
N PHE A 43 23.26 -35.95 -24.78
CA PHE A 43 22.20 -35.23 -25.49
C PHE A 43 20.80 -35.76 -25.13
N ALA A 44 20.67 -37.06 -24.84
CA ALA A 44 19.42 -37.65 -24.37
C ALA A 44 18.98 -37.08 -23.01
N PHE A 45 19.93 -36.92 -22.07
CA PHE A 45 19.66 -36.29 -20.78
C PHE A 45 19.22 -34.83 -20.94
N LEU A 46 19.96 -34.05 -21.71
CA LEU A 46 19.63 -32.64 -21.98
C LEU A 46 18.27 -32.50 -22.68
N ALA A 47 17.93 -33.40 -23.59
CA ALA A 47 16.61 -33.42 -24.24
C ALA A 47 15.49 -33.70 -23.24
N LYS A 48 15.70 -34.63 -22.28
CA LYS A 48 14.75 -34.94 -21.22
C LYS A 48 14.54 -33.76 -20.28
N GLU A 49 15.60 -33.12 -19.83
CA GLU A 49 15.53 -31.93 -18.95
C GLU A 49 14.79 -30.78 -19.65
N ASN A 50 15.11 -30.52 -20.92
CA ASN A 50 14.41 -29.50 -21.70
C ASN A 50 12.92 -29.81 -21.90
N LYS A 51 12.53 -31.08 -22.06
CA LYS A 51 11.13 -31.48 -22.12
C LYS A 51 10.43 -31.25 -20.79
N GLN A 52 11.04 -31.65 -19.67
CA GLN A 52 10.48 -31.42 -18.33
C GLN A 52 10.34 -29.94 -18.00
N ALA A 53 11.32 -29.11 -18.35
CA ALA A 53 11.25 -27.66 -18.18
C ALA A 53 10.12 -27.03 -19.03
N LYS A 54 9.94 -27.52 -20.26
CA LYS A 54 8.82 -27.11 -21.13
C LYS A 54 7.48 -27.56 -20.59
N GLU A 55 7.36 -28.81 -20.13
CA GLU A 55 6.16 -29.38 -19.52
C GLU A 55 5.76 -28.63 -18.24
N ALA A 56 6.72 -28.29 -17.38
CA ALA A 56 6.49 -27.43 -16.21
C ALA A 56 5.99 -26.04 -16.61
N TYR A 57 6.44 -25.49 -17.74
CA TYR A 57 5.98 -24.20 -18.26
C TYR A 57 4.60 -24.28 -18.96
N THR A 58 4.30 -25.38 -19.66
CA THR A 58 3.03 -25.57 -20.38
C THR A 58 1.90 -26.01 -19.46
N ASP A 59 2.18 -26.81 -18.41
CA ASP A 59 1.22 -27.12 -17.34
C ASP A 59 0.85 -25.84 -16.55
N HIS A 60 1.81 -24.92 -16.44
CA HIS A 60 1.56 -23.56 -15.98
C HIS A 60 0.99 -22.60 -17.02
N SER A 61 0.62 -23.03 -18.23
CA SER A 61 0.03 -22.16 -19.25
C SER A 61 -1.39 -22.57 -19.64
N SER A 62 -1.73 -23.87 -19.58
CA SER A 62 -3.09 -24.35 -19.87
C SER A 62 -4.03 -24.35 -18.65
N LEU A 63 -3.50 -24.44 -17.41
CA LEU A 63 -4.29 -24.41 -16.17
C LEU A 63 -4.25 -23.07 -15.40
N THR A 64 -3.46 -22.07 -15.83
CA THR A 64 -3.21 -20.85 -15.04
C THR A 64 -3.94 -19.60 -15.51
N VAL A 65 -4.60 -19.62 -16.68
CA VAL A 65 -5.34 -18.43 -17.17
C VAL A 65 -6.55 -18.12 -16.27
N SER A 66 -7.13 -19.13 -15.62
CA SER A 66 -8.28 -18.97 -14.71
C SER A 66 -7.87 -18.75 -13.25
N SER A 67 -6.89 -19.50 -12.72
CA SER A 67 -6.55 -19.49 -11.28
C SER A 67 -5.54 -18.42 -10.86
N ARG A 68 -4.67 -17.91 -11.75
CA ARG A 68 -3.70 -16.86 -11.41
C ARG A 68 -4.36 -15.48 -11.29
N LYS A 69 -5.47 -15.26 -12.00
CA LYS A 69 -6.25 -14.01 -11.94
C LYS A 69 -6.91 -13.80 -10.57
N THR A 70 -7.34 -14.85 -9.89
CA THR A 70 -8.03 -14.75 -8.58
C THR A 70 -7.09 -14.35 -7.45
N VAL A 71 -5.85 -14.86 -7.43
CA VAL A 71 -4.85 -14.50 -6.40
C VAL A 71 -4.38 -13.06 -6.57
N PHE A 72 -4.14 -12.63 -7.82
CA PHE A 72 -3.76 -11.25 -8.12
C PHE A 72 -4.91 -10.27 -7.87
N ARG A 73 -6.16 -10.66 -8.18
CA ARG A 73 -7.36 -9.88 -7.82
C ARG A 73 -7.53 -9.76 -6.31
N ARG A 74 -7.34 -10.83 -5.53
CA ARG A 74 -7.36 -10.73 -4.06
C ARG A 74 -6.29 -9.78 -3.56
N ARG A 75 -5.06 -9.86 -4.09
CA ARG A 75 -3.98 -8.93 -3.73
C ARG A 75 -4.29 -7.48 -4.09
N LEU A 76 -4.94 -7.25 -5.23
CA LEU A 76 -5.42 -5.93 -5.64
C LEU A 76 -6.54 -5.42 -4.72
N ILE A 77 -7.52 -6.26 -4.37
CA ILE A 77 -8.62 -5.93 -3.46
C ILE A 77 -8.08 -5.59 -2.06
N TYR A 78 -7.09 -6.35 -1.54
CA TYR A 78 -6.44 -6.03 -0.27
C TYR A 78 -5.67 -4.70 -0.32
N CYS A 79 -5.00 -4.41 -1.45
CA CYS A 79 -4.30 -3.14 -1.63
C CYS A 79 -5.27 -1.95 -1.67
N MET A 80 -6.37 -2.08 -2.43
CA MET A 80 -7.41 -1.05 -2.53
C MET A 80 -8.21 -0.91 -1.23
N SER A 81 -8.37 -1.99 -0.46
CA SER A 81 -8.98 -1.98 0.87
C SER A 81 -8.18 -1.11 1.85
N GLY A 82 -6.84 -1.07 1.74
CA GLY A 82 -6.02 -0.18 2.56
C GLY A 82 -6.30 1.29 2.29
N ILE A 83 -6.47 1.67 1.02
CA ILE A 83 -6.81 3.05 0.61
C ILE A 83 -8.19 3.44 1.13
N ALA A 84 -9.19 2.57 0.96
CA ALA A 84 -10.54 2.82 1.46
C ALA A 84 -10.58 2.94 3.00
N ALA A 85 -9.88 2.05 3.72
CA ALA A 85 -9.78 2.11 5.18
C ALA A 85 -9.10 3.41 5.66
N GLY A 86 -8.05 3.85 4.97
CA GLY A 86 -7.37 5.12 5.26
C GLY A 86 -8.29 6.33 5.12
N LEU A 87 -9.10 6.37 4.05
CA LEU A 87 -10.08 7.45 3.85
C LEU A 87 -11.18 7.44 4.93
N LEU A 88 -11.70 6.26 5.30
CA LEU A 88 -12.69 6.14 6.37
C LEU A 88 -12.14 6.56 7.73
N LEU A 89 -10.88 6.21 8.05
CA LEU A 89 -10.22 6.67 9.26
C LEU A 89 -10.05 8.18 9.26
N LEU A 90 -9.62 8.76 8.15
CA LEU A 90 -9.41 10.22 8.05
C LEU A 90 -10.74 10.98 8.16
N LEU A 91 -11.80 10.51 7.49
CA LEU A 91 -13.16 11.06 7.62
C LEU A 91 -13.74 10.85 9.03
N GLY A 92 -13.51 9.70 9.64
CA GLY A 92 -13.93 9.40 10.99
C GLY A 92 -13.25 10.33 12.02
N ILE A 93 -11.92 10.46 11.94
CA ILE A 93 -11.14 11.34 12.83
C ILE A 93 -11.56 12.79 12.63
N THR A 94 -11.68 13.28 11.39
CA THR A 94 -12.09 14.67 11.13
C THR A 94 -13.54 14.95 11.53
N GLY A 95 -14.46 14.00 11.32
CA GLY A 95 -15.85 14.12 11.75
C GLY A 95 -16.00 14.14 13.27
N ILE A 96 -15.31 13.24 13.97
CA ILE A 96 -15.29 13.17 15.43
C ILE A 96 -14.64 14.43 16.02
N HIS A 97 -13.54 14.91 15.43
CA HIS A 97 -12.87 16.13 15.87
C HIS A 97 -13.78 17.36 15.78
N ARG A 98 -14.56 17.50 14.70
CA ARG A 98 -15.56 18.57 14.60
C ARG A 98 -16.68 18.44 15.63
N HIS A 99 -17.10 17.23 15.94
CA HIS A 99 -18.14 17.00 16.95
C HIS A 99 -17.67 17.31 18.37
N PHE A 100 -16.41 17.03 18.70
CA PHE A 100 -15.85 17.38 20.03
C PHE A 100 -15.48 18.86 20.15
N ASN A 101 -15.05 19.51 19.07
CA ASN A 101 -14.75 20.95 19.06
C ASN A 101 -16.01 21.85 19.00
N ALA A 102 -17.21 21.28 19.01
CA ALA A 102 -18.45 22.06 19.05
C ALA A 102 -18.79 22.56 20.47
N MET A 103 -17.97 22.24 21.46
CA MET A 103 -18.14 22.72 22.82
C MET A 103 -17.56 24.16 22.91
N PRO A 104 -18.36 25.15 23.32
CA PRO A 104 -17.88 26.53 23.46
C PRO A 104 -16.86 26.61 24.61
N ASP A 105 -15.66 27.11 24.30
CA ASP A 105 -14.52 27.22 25.24
C ASP A 105 -14.77 28.22 26.39
N SER A 106 -15.79 29.07 26.28
CA SER A 106 -16.08 30.14 27.26
C SER A 106 -17.57 30.19 27.58
N TYR A 107 -17.92 30.12 28.87
CA TYR A 107 -19.28 30.26 29.38
C TYR A 107 -19.27 31.03 30.70
N VAL A 108 -20.40 31.67 31.02
CA VAL A 108 -20.63 32.36 32.30
C VAL A 108 -21.94 31.89 32.89
N ILE A 109 -21.98 31.73 34.22
CA ILE A 109 -23.20 31.37 34.95
C ILE A 109 -23.73 32.63 35.64
N ILE A 110 -24.97 33.00 35.31
CA ILE A 110 -25.68 34.13 35.92
C ILE A 110 -27.00 33.60 36.48
N ASP A 111 -27.26 33.80 37.78
CA ASP A 111 -28.46 33.32 38.50
C ASP A 111 -28.75 31.82 38.31
N GLY A 112 -27.69 31.00 38.26
CA GLY A 112 -27.81 29.55 38.07
C GLY A 112 -28.12 29.09 36.63
N LYS A 113 -28.17 30.00 35.66
CA LYS A 113 -28.33 29.69 34.23
C LYS A 113 -27.02 29.89 33.47
N CYS A 114 -26.73 28.99 32.54
CA CYS A 114 -25.52 29.03 31.71
C CYS A 114 -25.77 29.87 30.45
N TYR A 115 -24.91 30.86 30.21
CA TYR A 115 -24.93 31.72 29.03
C TYR A 115 -23.62 31.57 28.25
N THR A 116 -23.74 31.38 26.94
CA THR A 116 -22.63 31.22 25.99
C THR A 116 -22.58 32.35 24.95
N ASP A 117 -23.57 33.24 24.93
CA ASP A 117 -23.62 34.39 24.02
C ASP A 117 -22.84 35.56 24.61
N GLU A 118 -21.72 35.91 23.97
CA GLU A 118 -20.81 36.97 24.40
C GLU A 118 -21.50 38.34 24.49
N ASN A 119 -22.43 38.63 23.58
CA ASN A 119 -23.09 39.94 23.55
C ASN A 119 -24.04 40.12 24.73
N LEU A 120 -24.82 39.09 25.04
CA LEU A 120 -25.76 39.09 26.16
C LEU A 120 -25.01 39.16 27.49
N VAL A 121 -23.95 38.36 27.65
CA VAL A 121 -23.10 38.39 28.85
C VAL A 121 -22.47 39.77 29.04
N ARG A 122 -21.95 40.39 27.97
CA ARG A 122 -21.34 41.71 28.03
C ARG A 122 -22.34 42.80 28.41
N GLU A 123 -23.53 42.78 27.84
CA GLU A 123 -24.59 43.74 28.18
C GLU A 123 -24.98 43.61 29.65
N GLN A 124 -25.19 42.38 30.13
CA GLN A 124 -25.56 42.12 31.51
C GLN A 124 -24.45 42.48 32.50
N ALA A 125 -23.18 42.22 32.16
CA ALA A 125 -22.03 42.61 32.95
C ALA A 125 -21.92 44.15 33.06
N MET A 126 -22.10 44.87 31.94
CA MET A 126 -22.07 46.33 31.93
C MET A 126 -23.21 46.94 32.75
N ALA A 127 -24.42 46.34 32.69
CA ALA A 127 -25.54 46.75 33.52
C ALA A 127 -25.27 46.53 35.01
N ALA A 128 -24.69 45.38 35.38
CA ALA A 128 -24.31 45.09 36.76
C ALA A 128 -23.23 46.06 37.27
N PHE A 129 -22.22 46.37 36.44
CA PHE A 129 -21.21 47.36 36.80
C PHE A 129 -21.80 48.74 37.04
N ARG A 130 -22.74 49.18 36.20
CA ARG A 130 -23.42 50.47 36.38
C ARG A 130 -24.29 50.52 37.64
N ASN A 131 -24.87 49.40 38.04
CA ASN A 131 -25.67 49.33 39.26
C ASN A 131 -24.78 49.32 40.53
N VAL A 132 -23.55 48.85 40.42
CA VAL A 132 -22.57 48.79 41.53
C VAL A 132 -21.61 49.98 41.51
N SER A 133 -21.51 50.71 40.40
CA SER A 133 -20.76 51.97 40.34
C SER A 133 -21.48 52.96 41.25
N LEU A 134 -20.88 53.15 42.42
CA LEU A 134 -21.26 54.17 43.37
C LEU A 134 -21.11 55.53 42.67
N ASP A 135 -22.04 56.45 42.94
CA ASP A 135 -21.90 57.82 42.46
C ASP A 135 -20.57 58.36 43.03
N GLU A 136 -19.72 58.97 42.19
CA GLU A 136 -18.39 59.43 42.63
C GLU A 136 -18.52 60.35 43.85
N ASP A 137 -19.59 61.12 43.92
CA ASP A 137 -19.94 62.00 45.03
C ASP A 137 -20.27 61.21 46.32
N GLU A 138 -20.96 60.07 46.23
CA GLU A 138 -21.31 59.23 47.39
C GLU A 138 -20.09 58.45 47.91
N LEU A 139 -19.21 58.01 47.01
CA LEU A 139 -17.92 57.39 47.35
C LEU A 139 -16.97 58.37 48.03
N LEU A 140 -16.87 59.60 47.50
CA LEU A 140 -16.01 60.65 48.07
C LEU A 140 -16.53 61.09 49.43
N ASN A 141 -17.84 61.31 49.59
CA ASN A 141 -18.43 61.62 50.89
C ASN A 141 -18.19 60.47 51.89
N SER A 142 -18.36 59.20 51.48
CA SER A 142 -18.03 58.04 52.30
C SER A 142 -16.54 57.94 52.69
N LEU A 143 -15.62 58.48 51.89
CA LEU A 143 -14.18 58.39 52.15
C LEU A 143 -13.68 59.52 53.07
N PHE A 144 -14.36 60.67 53.05
CA PHE A 144 -13.93 61.90 53.73
C PHE A 144 -14.82 62.34 54.91
N ASP A 145 -16.03 61.75 55.09
CA ASP A 145 -16.90 62.01 56.26
C ASP A 145 -16.53 61.17 57.52
N GLY A 146 -15.36 60.52 57.51
CA GLY A 146 -14.87 59.63 58.57
C GLY A 146 -13.87 60.23 59.57
N GLU A 147 -13.61 61.55 59.55
CA GLU A 147 -12.78 62.26 60.54
C GLU A 147 -13.54 63.36 61.29
#